data_AF-A0ABD1ZHK4-F1
#
_entry.id   AF-A0ABD1ZHK4-F1
#
_cell.length_a   1.000
_cell.length_b   1.000
_cell.length_c   1.000
_cell.angle_alpha   90.00
_cell.angle_beta   90.00
_cell.angle_gamma   90.00
#
_symmetry.space_group_name_H-M   'P 1'
#
loop_
_entity.id
_entity.type
_entity.pdbx_description
1 polymer ?
#
loop_
_entity_poly.entity_id
_entity_poly.type
_entity_poly.pdbx_seq_one_letter_code
_entity_poly.pdbx_strand_id
1 'polypeptide(L)'
;MSGENLSMDRVGESELFKAFALFMKQHQVGAKKQLSTKALQVIVYRYDEFDGKNITKYLKIYNREMKINRVPEQEMFESFELAVVLELRSQVERIREAYETTWKAYETALKEDFFDDEASRMTKRSFLEWIEQQLGKGMMPNELLREFEMRFF
;
A
#
# COMPACT_ATOMS: atom_id res chain seq x y z
N MET A 1 -3.58 -4.55 67.09
CA MET A 1 -3.61 -4.91 65.65
C MET A 1 -3.16 -3.70 64.88
N SER A 2 -1.86 -3.63 64.59
CA SER A 2 -1.21 -2.50 63.95
C SER A 2 -1.39 -2.64 62.44
N GLY A 3 -2.16 -1.73 61.84
CA GLY A 3 -2.24 -1.62 60.38
C GLY A 3 -0.94 -0.99 59.89
N GLU A 4 -0.09 -1.78 59.24
CA GLU A 4 1.04 -1.27 58.49
C GLU A 4 0.48 -0.45 57.31
N ASN A 5 0.53 0.87 57.45
CA ASN A 5 0.45 1.77 56.30
C ASN A 5 1.70 1.51 55.46
N LEU A 6 1.56 0.70 54.41
CA LEU A 6 2.52 0.62 53.32
C LEU A 6 2.52 1.99 52.61
N SER A 7 3.30 2.92 53.15
CA SER A 7 3.70 4.14 52.45
C SER A 7 4.51 3.69 51.23
N MET A 8 3.88 3.70 50.06
CA MET A 8 4.56 3.46 48.81
C MET A 8 5.43 4.69 48.52
N ASP A 9 6.73 4.58 48.75
CA ASP A 9 7.65 5.70 48.52
C ASP A 9 7.55 6.21 47.08
N ARG A 10 7.77 7.52 46.86
CA ARG A 10 7.59 8.21 45.56
C ARG A 10 8.33 7.53 44.39
N VAL A 11 9.39 6.77 44.68
CA VAL A 11 10.13 5.96 43.69
C VAL A 11 9.30 4.76 43.20
N GLY A 12 8.58 4.09 44.10
CA GLY A 12 7.67 2.98 43.77
C GLY A 12 6.44 3.43 42.96
N GLU A 13 5.92 4.65 43.22
CA GLU A 13 4.89 5.26 42.38
C GLU A 13 5.42 5.52 40.95
N SER A 14 6.63 6.09 40.82
CA SER A 14 7.24 6.38 39.53
C SER A 14 7.48 5.11 38.69
N GLU A 15 7.96 4.03 39.29
CA GLU A 15 8.17 2.76 38.60
C GLU A 15 6.85 2.09 38.19
N LEU A 16 5.79 2.20 39.01
CA LEU A 16 4.47 1.70 38.65
C LEU A 16 3.88 2.46 37.45
N PHE A 17 4.00 3.79 37.42
CA PHE A 17 3.58 4.59 36.27
C PHE A 17 4.36 4.25 34.99
N LYS A 18 5.68 4.00 35.09
CA LYS A 18 6.50 3.55 33.95
C LYS A 18 6.05 2.17 33.44
N ALA A 19 5.83 1.22 34.34
CA ALA A 19 5.35 -0.12 34.00
C ALA A 19 3.96 -0.08 33.34
N PHE A 20 3.04 0.74 33.88
CA PHE A 20 1.72 0.93 33.30
C PHE A 20 1.78 1.60 31.92
N ALA A 21 2.62 2.62 31.73
CA ALA A 21 2.82 3.25 30.42
C ALA A 21 3.40 2.27 29.39
N LEU A 22 4.33 1.40 29.80
CA LEU A 22 4.89 0.35 28.95
C LEU A 22 3.81 -0.67 28.54
N PHE A 23 3.00 -1.12 29.49
CA PHE A 23 1.86 -2.01 29.24
C PHE A 23 0.87 -1.40 28.23
N MET A 24 0.48 -0.15 28.44
CA MET A 24 -0.43 0.55 27.53
C MET A 24 0.16 0.71 26.13
N LYS A 25 1.47 0.98 26.02
CA LYS A 25 2.19 1.06 24.74
C LYS A 25 2.20 -0.30 24.03
N GLN A 26 2.54 -1.38 24.73
CA GLN A 26 2.55 -2.73 24.16
C GLN A 26 1.16 -3.18 23.71
N HIS A 27 0.13 -2.94 24.53
CA HIS A 27 -1.26 -3.27 24.18
C HIS A 27 -1.73 -2.49 22.95
N GLN A 28 -1.41 -1.20 22.85
CA GLN A 28 -1.72 -0.41 21.65
C GLN A 28 -1.01 -0.95 20.40
N VAL A 29 0.29 -1.27 20.48
CA VAL A 29 1.02 -1.85 19.34
C VAL A 29 0.42 -3.19 18.93
N GLY A 30 0.10 -4.06 19.89
CA GLY A 30 -0.54 -5.35 19.63
C GLY A 30 -1.91 -5.20 18.95
N ALA A 31 -2.73 -4.28 19.42
CA ALA A 31 -4.04 -3.99 18.82
C ALA A 31 -3.89 -3.46 17.38
N LYS A 32 -2.95 -2.55 17.12
CA LYS A 32 -2.68 -2.01 15.78
C LYS A 32 -2.26 -3.10 14.80
N LYS A 33 -1.33 -3.98 15.20
CA LYS A 33 -0.87 -5.13 14.42
C LYS A 33 -1.98 -6.13 14.09
N GLN A 34 -2.93 -6.30 15.01
CA GLN A 34 -4.07 -7.18 14.78
C GLN A 34 -5.02 -6.61 13.70
N LEU A 35 -5.20 -5.29 13.67
CA LEU A 35 -6.03 -4.62 12.66
C LEU A 35 -5.42 -4.76 11.26
N SER A 36 -4.10 -4.53 11.12
CA SER A 36 -3.39 -4.71 9.84
C SER A 36 -3.44 -6.15 9.36
N THR A 37 -3.17 -7.10 10.25
CA THR A 37 -3.22 -8.54 9.93
C THR A 37 -4.60 -8.95 9.38
N LYS A 38 -5.68 -8.48 10.01
CA LYS A 38 -7.04 -8.76 9.56
C LYS A 38 -7.33 -8.18 8.18
N ALA A 39 -6.88 -6.95 7.92
CA ALA A 39 -7.05 -6.32 6.60
C ALA A 39 -6.29 -7.09 5.51
N LEU A 40 -5.03 -7.45 5.78
CA LEU A 40 -4.20 -8.21 4.85
C LEU A 40 -4.75 -9.58 4.51
N GLN A 41 -5.28 -10.30 5.51
CA GLN A 41 -5.92 -11.59 5.27
C GLN A 41 -7.06 -11.48 4.26
N VAL A 42 -7.89 -10.42 4.34
CA VAL A 42 -8.99 -10.20 3.38
C VAL A 42 -8.45 -9.89 2.00
N ILE A 43 -7.41 -9.07 1.90
CA ILE A 43 -6.80 -8.67 0.63
C ILE A 43 -6.22 -9.90 -0.07
N VAL A 44 -5.28 -10.59 0.57
CA VAL A 44 -4.56 -11.72 -0.03
C VAL A 44 -5.51 -12.89 -0.33
N TYR A 45 -6.47 -13.17 0.54
CA TYR A 45 -7.43 -14.25 0.29
C TYR A 45 -8.38 -13.98 -0.89
N ARG A 46 -8.74 -12.72 -1.16
CA ARG A 46 -9.75 -12.38 -2.18
C ARG A 46 -9.16 -11.85 -3.48
N TYR A 47 -7.97 -11.27 -3.43
CA TYR A 47 -7.38 -10.50 -4.51
C TYR A 47 -5.91 -10.86 -4.76
N ASP A 48 -5.40 -11.89 -4.08
CA ASP A 48 -4.01 -12.34 -4.10
C ASP A 48 -3.00 -11.28 -3.61
N GLU A 49 -1.74 -11.67 -3.53
CA GLU A 49 -0.62 -10.75 -3.30
C GLU A 49 -0.41 -9.85 -4.53
N PHE A 50 0.15 -8.67 -4.32
CA PHE A 50 0.51 -7.76 -5.40
C PHE A 50 1.66 -8.34 -6.23
N ASP A 51 1.39 -8.60 -7.51
CA ASP A 51 2.30 -9.20 -8.47
C ASP A 51 3.01 -8.18 -9.37
N GLY A 52 2.86 -6.88 -9.08
CA GLY A 52 3.45 -5.79 -9.87
C GLY A 52 2.53 -5.20 -10.94
N LYS A 53 1.32 -5.72 -11.13
CA LYS A 53 0.39 -5.27 -12.19
C LYS A 53 -0.83 -4.55 -11.61
N ASN A 54 -1.35 -3.57 -12.37
CA ASN A 54 -2.58 -2.86 -12.02
C ASN A 54 -2.51 -2.16 -10.65
N ILE A 55 -1.37 -1.50 -10.37
CA ILE A 55 -1.09 -0.84 -9.08
C ILE A 55 -2.22 0.10 -8.64
N THR A 56 -2.85 0.85 -9.56
CA THR A 56 -3.95 1.74 -9.23
C THR A 56 -5.17 0.98 -8.70
N LYS A 57 -5.49 -0.17 -9.31
CA LYS A 57 -6.59 -1.01 -8.86
C LYS A 57 -6.26 -1.66 -7.52
N TYR A 58 -5.04 -2.17 -7.37
CA TYR A 58 -4.60 -2.81 -6.13
C TYR A 58 -4.62 -1.83 -4.95
N LEU A 59 -4.06 -0.62 -5.13
CA LEU A 59 -4.05 0.42 -4.09
C LEU A 59 -5.47 0.88 -3.71
N LYS A 60 -6.42 0.93 -4.66
CA LYS A 60 -7.83 1.22 -4.34
C LYS A 60 -8.44 0.19 -3.40
N ILE A 61 -8.17 -1.11 -3.65
CA ILE A 61 -8.64 -2.21 -2.80
C ILE A 61 -7.95 -2.13 -1.44
N TYR A 62 -6.62 -2.00 -1.43
CA TYR A 62 -5.80 -1.90 -0.23
C TYR A 62 -6.27 -0.76 0.69
N ASN A 63 -6.35 0.46 0.17
CA ASN A 63 -6.79 1.65 0.92
C ASN A 63 -8.19 1.48 1.51
N ARG A 64 -9.10 0.83 0.75
CA ARG A 64 -10.46 0.55 1.21
C ARG A 64 -10.44 -0.40 2.41
N GLU A 65 -9.73 -1.51 2.31
CA GLU A 65 -9.67 -2.51 3.38
C GLU A 65 -8.95 -1.98 4.63
N MET A 66 -7.87 -1.22 4.46
CA MET A 66 -7.17 -0.56 5.57
C MET A 66 -8.08 0.45 6.29
N LYS A 67 -8.88 1.22 5.53
CA LYS A 67 -9.86 2.15 6.10
C LYS A 67 -11.00 1.43 6.83
N ILE A 68 -11.52 0.34 6.28
CA ILE A 68 -12.59 -0.47 6.91
C ILE A 68 -12.10 -1.03 8.26
N ASN A 69 -10.86 -1.52 8.30
CA ASN A 69 -10.26 -2.10 9.49
C ASN A 69 -9.62 -1.04 10.42
N ARG A 70 -9.71 0.25 10.09
CA ARG A 70 -9.16 1.37 10.88
C ARG A 70 -7.66 1.21 11.17
N VAL A 71 -6.92 0.71 10.18
CA VAL A 71 -5.49 0.51 10.27
C VAL A 71 -4.81 1.89 10.28
N PRO A 72 -3.96 2.18 11.29
CA PRO A 72 -3.21 3.43 11.31
C PRO A 72 -2.24 3.50 10.13
N GLU A 73 -2.00 4.72 9.65
CA GLU A 73 -1.13 4.98 8.49
C GLU A 73 0.25 4.30 8.60
N GLN A 74 0.87 4.34 9.79
CA GLN A 74 2.16 3.71 10.05
C GLN A 74 2.17 2.20 9.75
N GLU A 75 1.09 1.50 10.13
CA GLU A 75 0.95 0.06 9.93
C GLU A 75 0.64 -0.26 8.46
N MET A 76 0.09 0.70 7.70
CA MET A 76 -0.19 0.52 6.28
C MET A 76 1.11 0.35 5.47
N PHE A 77 2.22 0.96 5.87
CA PHE A 77 3.50 0.75 5.19
C PHE A 77 4.00 -0.69 5.35
N GLU A 78 4.16 -1.14 6.59
CA GLU A 78 4.63 -2.49 6.93
C GLU A 78 3.69 -3.55 6.33
N SER A 79 2.40 -3.28 6.34
CA SER A 79 1.40 -4.19 5.78
C SER A 79 1.47 -4.28 4.26
N PHE A 80 1.75 -3.18 3.57
CA PHE A 80 1.83 -3.19 2.11
C PHE A 80 3.01 -4.03 1.64
N GLU A 81 4.18 -3.91 2.30
CA GLU A 81 5.32 -4.78 2.03
C GLU A 81 4.96 -6.26 2.18
N LEU A 82 4.16 -6.62 3.20
CA LEU A 82 3.65 -7.99 3.40
C LEU A 82 2.65 -8.43 2.32
N ALA A 83 1.92 -7.50 1.72
CA ALA A 83 0.92 -7.75 0.69
C ALA A 83 1.52 -7.94 -0.72
N VAL A 84 2.84 -7.97 -0.86
CA VAL A 84 3.57 -8.01 -2.13
C VAL A 84 4.33 -9.33 -2.26
N VAL A 85 4.40 -9.89 -3.47
CA VAL A 85 5.18 -11.10 -3.76
C VAL A 85 6.67 -10.88 -3.44
N LEU A 86 7.37 -11.95 -3.06
CA LEU A 86 8.75 -11.88 -2.58
C LEU A 86 9.70 -11.16 -3.56
N GLU A 87 9.51 -11.38 -4.85
CA GLU A 87 10.35 -10.85 -5.93
C GLU A 87 10.34 -9.31 -6.02
N LEU A 88 9.27 -8.67 -5.54
CA LEU A 88 9.09 -7.22 -5.62
C LEU A 88 9.35 -6.48 -4.30
N ARG A 89 9.62 -7.21 -3.20
CA ARG A 89 9.80 -6.61 -1.88
C ARG A 89 10.95 -5.60 -1.81
N SER A 90 12.09 -5.93 -2.42
CA SER A 90 13.25 -5.03 -2.44
C SER A 90 12.99 -3.73 -3.22
N GLN A 91 12.12 -3.77 -4.24
CA GLN A 91 11.68 -2.61 -4.98
C GLN A 91 10.74 -1.74 -4.13
N VAL A 92 9.76 -2.36 -3.47
CA VAL A 92 8.81 -1.70 -2.56
C VAL A 92 9.53 -1.05 -1.35
N GLU A 93 10.54 -1.73 -0.80
CA GLU A 93 11.39 -1.23 0.29
C GLU A 93 12.19 0.00 -0.16
N ARG A 94 12.83 -0.05 -1.34
CA ARG A 94 13.50 1.12 -1.94
C ARG A 94 12.60 2.34 -2.10
N ILE A 95 11.35 2.13 -2.55
CA ILE A 95 10.38 3.23 -2.66
C ILE A 95 10.06 3.79 -1.28
N ARG A 96 9.95 2.93 -0.26
CA ARG A 96 9.62 3.36 1.09
C ARG A 96 10.71 4.25 1.67
N GLU A 97 11.97 3.84 1.55
CA GLU A 97 13.14 4.63 2.00
C GLU A 97 13.25 5.99 1.29
N ALA A 98 12.81 6.08 0.04
CA ALA A 98 12.81 7.33 -0.72
C ALA A 98 11.63 8.26 -0.37
N TYR A 99 10.51 7.73 0.14
CA TYR A 99 9.25 8.47 0.34
C TYR A 99 8.62 8.19 1.71
N GLU A 100 9.28 8.65 2.79
CA GLU A 100 8.94 8.27 4.17
C GLU A 100 7.86 9.12 4.87
N THR A 101 7.27 10.14 4.22
CA THR A 101 6.53 11.18 4.99
C THR A 101 5.04 10.93 5.17
N THR A 102 4.35 10.36 4.19
CA THR A 102 2.90 10.05 4.28
C THR A 102 2.54 8.90 3.37
N TRP A 103 1.49 8.16 3.72
CA TRP A 103 0.95 7.08 2.88
C TRP A 103 0.54 7.61 1.50
N LYS A 104 0.02 8.84 1.41
CA LYS A 104 -0.36 9.45 0.13
C LYS A 104 0.85 9.72 -0.77
N ALA A 105 1.98 10.16 -0.21
CA ALA A 105 3.22 10.35 -0.96
C ALA A 105 3.75 8.99 -1.46
N TYR A 106 3.75 7.99 -0.58
CA TYR A 106 4.14 6.62 -0.93
C TYR A 106 3.23 5.99 -2.00
N GLU A 107 1.92 6.19 -1.91
CA GLU A 107 0.95 5.76 -2.92
C GLU A 107 1.24 6.39 -4.29
N THR A 108 1.65 7.65 -4.32
CA THR A 108 2.06 8.34 -5.55
C THR A 108 3.31 7.70 -6.13
N ALA A 109 4.33 7.47 -5.30
CA ALA A 109 5.59 6.86 -5.74
C ALA A 109 5.39 5.42 -6.25
N LEU A 110 4.53 4.63 -5.60
CA LEU A 110 4.17 3.29 -6.08
C LEU A 110 3.53 3.33 -7.48
N LYS A 111 2.70 4.33 -7.79
CA LYS A 111 2.10 4.50 -9.12
C LYS A 111 3.08 4.99 -10.18
N GLU A 112 4.18 5.61 -9.77
CA GLU A 112 5.25 6.02 -10.69
C GLU A 112 6.18 4.84 -11.03
N ASP A 113 6.41 3.93 -10.08
CA ASP A 113 7.35 2.81 -10.22
C ASP A 113 6.69 1.51 -10.76
N PHE A 114 5.38 1.34 -10.55
CA PHE A 114 4.61 0.20 -11.06
C PHE A 114 3.61 0.62 -12.13
N PHE A 115 3.44 -0.23 -13.15
CA PHE A 115 2.55 0.05 -14.27
C PHE A 115 1.11 -0.43 -14.01
N ASP A 116 0.14 0.32 -14.53
CA ASP A 116 -1.23 -0.18 -14.69
C ASP A 116 -1.31 -1.02 -15.98
N ASP A 117 -1.69 -2.28 -15.84
CA ASP A 117 -1.88 -3.20 -16.97
C ASP A 117 -3.04 -2.76 -17.88
N GLU A 118 -3.92 -1.87 -17.39
CA GLU A 118 -4.93 -1.16 -18.19
C GLU A 118 -4.34 -0.01 -19.03
N ALA A 119 -3.16 0.52 -18.70
CA ALA A 119 -2.48 1.55 -19.50
C ALA A 119 -1.74 0.96 -20.71
N SER A 120 -1.30 -0.30 -20.62
CA SER A 120 -0.76 -1.07 -21.77
C SER A 120 -1.88 -1.63 -22.67
N ARG A 121 -3.08 -1.81 -22.14
CA ARG A 121 -4.26 -2.24 -22.89
C ARG A 121 -5.00 -1.05 -23.46
N MET A 122 -4.56 -0.60 -24.63
CA MET A 122 -5.47 0.07 -25.54
C MET A 122 -6.77 -0.76 -25.63
N THR A 123 -7.87 -0.23 -25.12
CA THR A 123 -9.18 -0.88 -25.22
C THR A 123 -9.56 -1.01 -26.69
N LYS A 124 -10.34 -2.02 -27.07
CA LYS A 124 -10.83 -2.16 -28.46
C LYS A 124 -11.50 -0.88 -28.97
N ARG A 125 -12.19 -0.15 -28.10
CA ARG A 125 -12.81 1.14 -28.43
C ARG A 125 -11.76 2.22 -28.71
N SER A 126 -10.80 2.41 -27.80
CA SER A 126 -9.73 3.40 -28.00
C SER A 126 -8.80 3.05 -29.16
N PHE A 127 -8.66 1.76 -29.52
CA PHE A 127 -7.94 1.34 -30.73
C PHE A 127 -8.66 1.77 -32.00
N LEU A 128 -9.97 1.55 -32.07
CA LEU A 128 -10.77 1.95 -33.21
C LEU A 128 -10.82 3.47 -33.35
N GLU A 129 -11.03 4.20 -32.25
CA GLU A 129 -10.99 5.67 -32.23
C GLU A 129 -9.62 6.21 -32.66
N TRP A 130 -8.53 5.58 -32.19
CA TRP A 130 -7.17 5.97 -32.58
C TRP A 130 -6.91 5.68 -34.07
N ILE A 131 -7.32 4.52 -34.59
CA ILE A 131 -7.23 4.18 -36.01
C ILE A 131 -8.02 5.19 -36.86
N GLU A 132 -9.26 5.51 -36.49
CA GLU A 132 -10.10 6.48 -37.22
C GLU A 132 -9.43 7.86 -37.27
N GLN A 133 -8.81 8.29 -36.18
CA GLN A 133 -8.04 9.54 -36.13
C GLN A 133 -6.79 9.50 -37.03
N GLN A 134 -6.05 8.39 -37.07
CA GLN A 134 -4.85 8.29 -37.92
C GLN A 134 -5.19 8.10 -39.41
N LEU A 135 -6.24 7.35 -39.73
CA LEU A 135 -6.75 7.18 -41.11
C LEU A 135 -7.24 8.52 -41.68
N GLY A 136 -7.86 9.36 -40.84
CA GLY A 136 -8.23 10.73 -41.22
C GLY A 136 -7.05 11.64 -41.62
N LYS A 137 -5.81 11.25 -41.27
CA LYS A 137 -4.58 11.94 -41.67
C LYS A 137 -3.97 11.42 -42.96
N GLY A 138 -4.56 10.38 -43.57
CA GLY A 138 -4.05 9.76 -44.79
C GLY A 138 -2.78 8.93 -44.59
N MET A 139 -2.48 8.46 -43.37
CA MET A 139 -1.33 7.59 -43.10
C MET A 139 -1.39 6.30 -43.90
N MET A 140 -0.24 5.87 -44.43
CA MET A 140 -0.12 4.57 -45.08
C MET A 140 -0.13 3.44 -44.03
N PRO A 141 -0.57 2.22 -44.38
CA PRO A 141 -0.67 1.10 -43.42
C PRO A 141 0.64 0.76 -42.69
N ASN A 142 1.79 0.92 -43.36
CA ASN A 142 3.11 0.71 -42.78
C ASN A 142 3.53 1.83 -41.81
N GLU A 143 3.12 3.07 -42.05
CA GLU A 143 3.34 4.21 -41.14
C GLU A 143 2.48 4.09 -39.88
N LEU A 144 1.21 3.69 -40.07
CA LEU A 144 0.28 3.41 -38.97
C LEU A 144 0.79 2.31 -38.05
N LEU A 145 1.31 1.21 -38.63
CA LEU A 145 1.89 0.10 -37.88
C LEU A 145 3.12 0.55 -37.09
N ARG A 146 4.00 1.35 -37.70
CA ARG A 146 5.21 1.86 -37.04
C ARG A 146 4.88 2.82 -35.89
N GLU A 147 3.91 3.70 -36.08
CA GLU A 147 3.42 4.57 -35.00
C GLU A 147 2.76 3.80 -33.87
N PHE A 148 2.04 2.72 -34.18
CA PHE A 148 1.45 1.84 -33.17
C PHE A 148 2.54 1.14 -32.36
N GLU A 149 3.52 0.52 -33.04
CA GLU A 149 4.66 -0.13 -32.38
C GLU A 149 5.43 0.86 -31.50
N MET A 150 5.78 2.04 -32.02
CA MET A 150 6.52 3.07 -31.25
C MET A 150 5.76 3.61 -30.03
N ARG A 151 4.44 3.50 -30.02
CA ARG A 151 3.58 4.11 -28.99
C ARG A 151 3.08 3.11 -27.94
N PHE A 152 3.06 1.82 -28.26
CA PHE A 152 2.46 0.77 -27.42
C PHE A 152 3.37 -0.44 -27.16
N PHE A 153 4.55 -0.51 -27.78
CA PHE A 153 5.57 -1.54 -27.58
C PHE A 153 6.96 -0.92 -27.44
#